data_AF-A0A936GXU3-F1
#
_entry.id   AF-A0A936GXU3-F1
#
_cell.length_a   1.000
_cell.length_b   1.000
_cell.length_c   1.000
_cell.angle_alpha   90.00
_cell.angle_beta   90.00
_cell.angle_gamma   90.00
#
_symmetry.space_group_name_H-M   'P 1'
#
loop_
_entity.id
_entity.type
_entity.pdbx_description
1 polymer ?
#
loop_
_entity_poly.entity_id
_entity_poly.type
_entity_poly.pdbx_seq_one_letter_code
_entity_poly.pdbx_strand_id
1 'polypeptide(L)'
;MRYKNMKITRLVILIFCAFLTKNNLVGQAADTSSFEFFVYLEDNFLEDSLEIYLEDLNATKVWQLPNKLCLWKVNGFPFTSNSGQTYFDIHAVIQSSKRKTQIKEADYNIAWNISPENIDPNAPCFVPADYSITDDNNTNITVSILDTGISPTINSSSTSGFNYNFTNYTGYDYVNNDNEPEDEHGHGTHIAGIIHSITHGVNVNADISFDIRKTHNSEGKAFASHVIKAMHDAMDANADIINMSFGAKDTFGMGKFFPLRVALNTAFDRGVLIVAAAGNEAENIDLSESATIPASFPEDNLITVAALNCQDSLTAFSNYGRDQVDLGSIGWKVAGPDLSGGIKYVSGTSQATAIVTAQAALLGTYLNAFDPVVVKCLLQGSVIPLNQLDTLIGTGGKINLSAAVSLINNSNTNYTVTNNLSSGLGSLRYGLEKHCFINQINFSPSTAGQIIPIIGRDLKVFKNLTLNGLGLAQTILEAQGHHRALITGSNSVLTLKNLTIRNAGTFDQTILNRGKLDIENAKIK
;
A
#
# COMPACT_ATOMS: atom_id res chain seq x y z
N MET A 1 -42.90 21.67 -11.08
CA MET A 1 -43.66 21.61 -9.82
C MET A 1 -43.28 20.34 -9.06
N ARG A 2 -42.03 20.23 -8.55
CA ARG A 2 -41.54 19.02 -7.86
C ARG A 2 -40.36 19.24 -6.91
N TYR A 3 -40.25 20.42 -6.28
CA TYR A 3 -39.36 20.62 -5.13
C TYR A 3 -40.00 21.63 -4.20
N LYS A 4 -40.84 21.15 -3.27
CA LYS A 4 -41.27 21.90 -2.10
C LYS A 4 -41.03 21.00 -0.89
N ASN A 5 -40.26 21.54 0.05
CA ASN A 5 -39.96 21.05 1.41
C ASN A 5 -38.59 20.40 1.60
N MET A 6 -37.55 21.21 1.75
CA MET A 6 -36.62 21.05 2.87
C MET A 6 -35.95 22.39 3.21
N LYS A 7 -35.94 22.71 4.51
CA LYS A 7 -35.55 24.00 5.10
C LYS A 7 -34.04 24.22 5.01
N ILE A 8 -33.66 25.41 4.50
CA ILE A 8 -32.30 25.94 4.57
C ILE A 8 -32.13 26.63 5.93
N THR A 9 -31.10 26.25 6.70
CA THR A 9 -30.58 27.07 7.80
C THR A 9 -29.11 27.39 7.52
N ARG A 10 -28.88 28.64 7.10
CA ARG A 10 -27.65 29.47 7.01
C ARG A 10 -26.27 28.81 6.87
N LEU A 11 -25.61 29.14 5.74
CA LEU A 11 -24.16 29.04 5.53
C LEU A 11 -23.48 30.37 5.92
N VAL A 12 -22.43 30.29 6.73
CA VAL A 12 -21.49 31.41 6.97
C VAL A 12 -20.48 31.43 5.83
N ILE A 13 -20.29 32.61 5.23
CA ILE A 13 -19.31 32.90 4.18
C ILE A 13 -17.92 32.99 4.82
N LEU A 14 -16.94 32.26 4.28
CA LEU A 14 -15.53 32.61 4.41
C LEU A 14 -14.90 32.58 3.02
N ILE A 15 -14.52 33.78 2.59
CA ILE A 15 -13.77 34.10 1.38
C ILE A 15 -12.33 33.64 1.58
N PHE A 16 -11.76 32.93 0.62
CA PHE A 16 -10.33 33.01 0.36
C PHE A 16 -10.09 33.13 -1.15
N CYS A 17 -9.72 34.34 -1.57
CA CYS A 17 -9.05 34.57 -2.83
C CYS A 17 -7.60 34.08 -2.72
N ALA A 18 -7.15 33.28 -3.67
CA ALA A 18 -5.76 33.26 -4.09
C ALA A 18 -5.71 33.10 -5.62
N PHE A 19 -5.08 34.08 -6.28
CA PHE A 19 -4.87 34.14 -7.73
C PHE A 19 -3.43 33.74 -8.05
N LEU A 20 -3.25 33.09 -9.22
CA LEU A 20 -2.04 33.01 -10.09
C LEU A 20 -0.88 32.11 -9.57
N THR A 21 -0.10 31.39 -10.39
CA THR A 21 0.50 31.76 -11.70
C THR A 21 0.85 30.56 -12.61
N LYS A 22 0.87 30.85 -13.93
CA LYS A 22 1.45 30.10 -15.06
C LYS A 22 2.82 29.43 -14.80
N ASN A 23 2.99 28.18 -15.24
CA ASN A 23 3.90 27.72 -16.32
C ASN A 23 4.26 26.23 -16.17
N ASN A 24 4.10 25.50 -17.28
CA ASN A 24 4.60 24.16 -17.63
C ASN A 24 3.52 23.07 -17.77
N LEU A 25 2.61 23.28 -18.72
CA LEU A 25 2.00 22.19 -19.48
C LEU A 25 3.02 21.77 -20.55
N VAL A 26 3.73 20.66 -20.32
CA VAL A 26 4.47 19.94 -21.37
C VAL A 26 3.79 18.58 -21.53
N GLY A 27 3.14 18.41 -22.68
CA GLY A 27 2.39 17.21 -23.07
C GLY A 27 1.16 17.58 -23.91
N GLN A 28 1.34 17.81 -25.21
CA GLN A 28 0.25 17.80 -26.22
C GLN A 28 -0.42 16.42 -26.19
N ALA A 29 -1.73 16.22 -26.30
CA ALA A 29 -2.86 17.09 -26.58
C ALA A 29 -4.02 16.66 -25.67
N ALA A 30 -4.43 17.51 -24.72
CA ALA A 30 -5.66 17.26 -23.97
C ALA A 30 -6.82 17.79 -24.82
N ASP A 31 -7.54 16.88 -25.46
CA ASP A 31 -8.87 17.11 -25.98
C ASP A 31 -9.70 17.84 -24.90
N THR A 32 -10.07 19.09 -25.15
CA THR A 32 -10.86 19.91 -24.23
C THR A 32 -12.32 19.41 -24.12
N SER A 33 -12.63 18.23 -24.65
CA SER A 33 -14.01 17.72 -24.78
C SER A 33 -14.55 17.01 -23.55
N SER A 34 -13.74 16.56 -22.58
CA SER A 34 -14.27 15.79 -21.44
C SER A 34 -13.40 15.74 -20.19
N PHE A 35 -14.05 15.59 -19.02
CA PHE A 35 -13.41 15.43 -17.72
C PHE A 35 -13.95 14.18 -17.02
N GLU A 36 -13.06 13.41 -16.40
CA GLU A 36 -13.41 12.24 -15.59
C GLU A 36 -13.31 12.54 -14.10
N PHE A 37 -14.28 12.07 -13.34
CA PHE A 37 -14.25 12.12 -11.88
C PHE A 37 -14.89 10.89 -11.27
N PHE A 38 -14.39 10.56 -10.08
CA PHE A 38 -14.96 9.51 -9.27
C PHE A 38 -16.20 10.01 -8.55
N VAL A 39 -17.17 9.12 -8.38
CA VAL A 39 -18.41 9.37 -7.65
C VAL A 39 -18.68 8.22 -6.72
N TYR A 40 -18.79 8.50 -5.43
CA TYR A 40 -19.25 7.51 -4.46
C TYR A 40 -20.73 7.73 -4.13
N LEU A 41 -21.57 6.75 -4.47
CA LEU A 41 -23.01 6.79 -4.20
C LEU A 41 -23.32 6.20 -2.83
N GLU A 42 -24.16 6.89 -2.05
CA GLU A 42 -24.59 6.40 -0.72
C GLU A 42 -25.46 5.14 -0.79
N ASP A 43 -25.62 4.48 0.36
CA ASP A 43 -26.35 3.22 0.44
C ASP A 43 -27.81 3.31 0.02
N ASN A 44 -28.45 4.46 0.25
CA ASN A 44 -29.85 4.73 -0.05
C ASN A 44 -30.08 5.30 -1.46
N PHE A 45 -29.05 5.38 -2.29
CA PHE A 45 -29.16 5.91 -3.64
C PHE A 45 -30.03 4.98 -4.52
N LEU A 46 -31.12 5.52 -5.08
CA LEU A 46 -32.03 4.79 -5.96
C LEU A 46 -31.45 4.72 -7.37
N GLU A 47 -31.24 3.51 -7.89
CA GLU A 47 -30.61 3.27 -9.19
C GLU A 47 -31.40 3.89 -10.36
N ASP A 48 -32.73 3.88 -10.29
CA ASP A 48 -33.63 4.55 -11.25
C ASP A 48 -33.41 6.08 -11.33
N SER A 49 -32.73 6.68 -10.36
CA SER A 49 -32.39 8.12 -10.38
C SER A 49 -31.05 8.41 -11.05
N LEU A 50 -30.22 7.39 -11.32
CA LEU A 50 -28.88 7.56 -11.86
C LEU A 50 -28.88 8.23 -13.24
N GLU A 51 -29.77 7.80 -14.13
CA GLU A 51 -29.89 8.35 -15.49
C GLU A 51 -30.21 9.84 -15.46
N ILE A 52 -31.12 10.26 -14.57
CA ILE A 52 -31.49 11.67 -14.39
C ILE A 52 -30.25 12.51 -13.99
N TYR A 53 -29.40 11.98 -13.11
CA TYR A 53 -28.20 12.70 -12.66
C TYR A 53 -27.09 12.74 -13.70
N LEU A 54 -26.91 11.66 -14.46
CA LEU A 54 -25.98 11.64 -15.59
C LEU A 54 -26.42 12.66 -16.65
N GLU A 55 -27.71 12.72 -16.98
CA GLU A 55 -28.26 13.73 -17.88
C GLU A 55 -28.08 15.17 -17.35
N ASP A 56 -28.39 15.43 -16.08
CA ASP A 56 -28.25 16.77 -15.47
C ASP A 56 -26.81 17.29 -15.51
N LEU A 57 -25.83 16.38 -15.45
CA LEU A 57 -24.40 16.69 -15.48
C LEU A 57 -23.78 16.60 -16.88
N ASN A 58 -24.59 16.29 -17.91
CA ASN A 58 -24.12 15.92 -19.24
C ASN A 58 -22.97 14.90 -19.18
N ALA A 59 -23.12 13.91 -18.31
CA ALA A 59 -22.12 12.91 -18.00
C ALA A 59 -22.58 11.53 -18.47
N THR A 60 -21.60 10.65 -18.65
CA THR A 60 -21.80 9.23 -18.95
C THR A 60 -21.08 8.40 -17.91
N LYS A 61 -21.67 7.30 -17.48
CA LYS A 61 -21.00 6.34 -16.59
C LYS A 61 -20.01 5.53 -17.42
N VAL A 62 -18.73 5.59 -17.06
CA VAL A 62 -17.67 4.81 -17.69
C VAL A 62 -17.67 3.40 -17.11
N TRP A 63 -17.63 3.29 -15.79
CA TRP A 63 -17.76 2.03 -15.06
C TRP A 63 -18.27 2.27 -13.64
N GLN A 64 -18.65 1.18 -12.96
CA GLN A 64 -19.06 1.19 -11.56
C GLN A 64 -18.61 -0.10 -10.87
N LEU A 65 -18.09 0.05 -9.65
CA LEU A 65 -17.74 -1.05 -8.77
C LEU A 65 -18.94 -1.42 -7.86
N PRO A 66 -18.98 -2.66 -7.32
CA PRO A 66 -20.05 -3.12 -6.43
C PRO A 66 -20.22 -2.27 -5.16
N ASN A 67 -19.12 -1.67 -4.65
CA ASN A 67 -19.12 -0.73 -3.53
C ASN A 67 -19.65 0.67 -3.90
N LYS A 68 -20.33 0.79 -5.05
CA LYS A 68 -20.97 2.01 -5.57
C LYS A 68 -20.02 3.16 -5.90
N LEU A 69 -18.70 2.92 -5.93
CA LEU A 69 -17.73 3.81 -6.54
C LEU A 69 -17.89 3.74 -8.07
N CYS A 70 -18.15 4.88 -8.69
CA CYS A 70 -18.35 5.03 -10.13
C CYS A 70 -17.30 5.94 -10.72
N LEU A 71 -16.96 5.73 -11.99
CA LEU A 71 -16.26 6.71 -12.81
C LEU A 71 -17.23 7.32 -13.80
N TRP A 72 -17.38 8.64 -13.74
CA TRP A 72 -18.23 9.39 -14.66
C TRP A 72 -17.37 10.28 -15.55
N LYS A 73 -17.74 10.37 -16.82
CA LYS A 73 -17.13 11.23 -17.83
C LYS A 73 -18.12 12.32 -18.24
N VAL A 74 -17.78 13.57 -17.98
CA VAL A 74 -18.53 14.74 -18.47
C VAL A 74 -18.20 14.96 -19.93
N ASN A 75 -19.22 15.06 -20.76
CA ASN A 75 -19.06 15.29 -22.19
C ASN A 75 -19.25 16.78 -22.52
N GLY A 76 -18.42 17.31 -23.41
CA GLY A 76 -18.51 18.65 -23.98
C GLY A 76 -18.51 19.79 -22.95
N PHE A 77 -17.34 20.12 -22.38
CA PHE A 77 -17.21 21.23 -21.43
C PHE A 77 -16.74 22.53 -22.10
N PRO A 78 -17.28 23.72 -21.75
CA PRO A 78 -18.43 23.96 -20.87
C PRO A 78 -19.72 23.35 -21.45
N PHE A 79 -20.60 22.84 -20.58
CA PHE A 79 -21.84 22.17 -21.01
C PHE A 79 -23.08 22.97 -20.62
N THR A 80 -24.20 22.72 -21.31
CA THR A 80 -25.51 23.26 -20.93
C THR A 80 -26.41 22.11 -20.49
N SER A 81 -26.94 22.18 -19.27
CA SER A 81 -27.83 21.16 -18.72
C SER A 81 -29.19 21.12 -19.44
N ASN A 82 -29.98 20.08 -19.19
CA ASN A 82 -31.35 19.96 -19.67
C ASN A 82 -32.28 21.11 -19.22
N SER A 83 -31.92 21.83 -18.15
CA SER A 83 -32.63 23.03 -17.68
C SER A 83 -32.20 24.32 -18.41
N GLY A 84 -31.32 24.25 -19.40
CA GLY A 84 -30.80 25.38 -20.15
C GLY A 84 -29.73 26.20 -19.42
N GLN A 85 -29.20 25.70 -18.31
CA GLN A 85 -28.14 26.37 -17.56
C GLN A 85 -26.76 25.97 -18.09
N THR A 86 -25.95 26.95 -18.52
CA THR A 86 -24.57 26.71 -18.94
C THR A 86 -23.62 26.73 -17.73
N TYR A 87 -22.73 25.74 -17.69
CA TYR A 87 -21.72 25.57 -16.64
C TYR A 87 -20.31 25.69 -17.22
N PHE A 88 -19.56 26.66 -16.69
CA PHE A 88 -18.17 26.95 -17.07
C PHE A 88 -17.15 26.55 -16.00
N ASP A 89 -17.64 26.20 -14.81
CA ASP A 89 -16.81 25.74 -13.71
C ASP A 89 -17.34 24.40 -13.17
N ILE A 90 -16.61 23.33 -13.47
CA ILE A 90 -16.97 21.98 -13.07
C ILE A 90 -16.89 21.79 -11.55
N HIS A 91 -16.03 22.53 -10.84
CA HIS A 91 -15.93 22.43 -9.39
C HIS A 91 -17.19 22.96 -8.72
N ALA A 92 -17.70 24.11 -9.17
CA ALA A 92 -18.97 24.66 -8.68
C ALA A 92 -20.14 23.71 -8.95
N VAL A 93 -20.15 23.04 -10.11
CA VAL A 93 -21.14 22.00 -10.44
C VAL A 93 -21.06 20.85 -9.47
N ILE A 94 -19.87 20.27 -9.25
CA ILE A 94 -19.66 19.15 -8.31
C ILE A 94 -20.11 19.55 -6.90
N GLN A 95 -19.71 20.73 -6.41
CA GLN A 95 -20.10 21.22 -5.09
C GLN A 95 -21.61 21.43 -4.95
N SER A 96 -22.28 21.89 -6.02
CA SER A 96 -23.74 22.02 -6.03
C SER A 96 -24.43 20.66 -6.09
N SER A 97 -23.83 19.69 -6.78
CA SER A 97 -24.36 18.34 -6.98
C SER A 97 -24.28 17.54 -5.68
N LYS A 98 -23.19 17.63 -4.91
CA LYS A 98 -23.09 17.05 -3.55
C LYS A 98 -24.24 17.46 -2.62
N ARG A 99 -24.88 18.62 -2.86
CA ARG A 99 -26.04 19.09 -2.07
C ARG A 99 -27.39 18.63 -2.60
N LYS A 100 -27.47 18.36 -3.91
CA LYS A 100 -28.69 17.96 -4.61
C LYS A 100 -28.84 16.43 -4.71
N THR A 101 -27.73 15.72 -4.62
CA THR A 101 -27.61 14.28 -4.85
C THR A 101 -27.05 13.61 -3.59
N GLN A 102 -27.33 12.33 -3.37
CA GLN A 102 -26.73 11.53 -2.30
C GLN A 102 -25.32 11.05 -2.70
N ILE A 103 -24.50 11.95 -3.24
CA ILE A 103 -23.09 11.70 -3.59
C ILE A 103 -22.27 12.16 -2.39
N LYS A 104 -21.58 11.21 -1.74
CA LYS A 104 -20.79 11.52 -0.55
C LYS A 104 -19.49 12.21 -0.92
N GLU A 105 -18.80 11.71 -1.93
CA GLU A 105 -17.45 12.13 -2.30
C GLU A 105 -17.29 12.09 -3.83
N ALA A 106 -16.69 13.15 -4.36
CA ALA A 106 -16.39 13.27 -5.78
C ALA A 106 -15.07 14.01 -5.93
N ASP A 107 -14.10 13.29 -6.50
CA ASP A 107 -12.70 13.67 -6.62
C ASP A 107 -12.20 13.44 -8.06
N TYR A 108 -11.21 14.23 -8.47
CA TYR A 108 -10.64 14.14 -9.81
C TYR A 108 -9.79 12.89 -9.99
N ASN A 109 -9.84 12.36 -11.20
CA ASN A 109 -8.92 11.34 -11.65
C ASN A 109 -7.50 11.92 -11.74
N ILE A 110 -6.55 11.38 -10.98
CA ILE A 110 -5.14 11.81 -10.99
C ILE A 110 -4.30 10.94 -11.91
N ALA A 111 -3.19 11.49 -12.41
CA ALA A 111 -2.25 10.75 -13.23
C ALA A 111 -1.04 10.29 -12.40
N TRP A 112 -0.70 9.01 -12.49
CA TRP A 112 0.58 8.45 -12.06
C TRP A 112 1.61 8.54 -13.17
N ASN A 113 2.87 8.64 -12.76
CA ASN A 113 3.99 8.61 -13.68
C ASN A 113 5.10 7.71 -13.12
N ILE A 114 5.52 6.76 -13.93
CA ILE A 114 6.70 5.95 -13.72
C ILE A 114 7.83 6.66 -14.46
N SER A 115 8.87 7.08 -13.76
CA SER A 115 9.99 7.76 -14.40
C SER A 115 10.97 6.73 -15.00
N PRO A 116 11.53 6.99 -16.19
CA PRO A 116 12.61 6.16 -16.71
C PRO A 116 13.80 6.20 -15.75
N GLU A 117 14.24 5.03 -15.32
CA GLU A 117 15.23 4.90 -14.26
C GLU A 117 16.65 5.15 -14.76
N ASN A 118 17.42 5.93 -14.00
CA ASN A 118 18.83 6.21 -14.31
C ASN A 118 19.71 5.03 -13.91
N ILE A 119 20.56 4.58 -14.85
CA ILE A 119 21.51 3.48 -14.63
C ILE A 119 22.86 4.07 -14.19
N ASP A 120 23.29 3.76 -12.96
CA ASP A 120 24.69 3.96 -12.54
C ASP A 120 25.55 2.75 -13.00
N PRO A 121 26.72 2.95 -13.64
CA PRO A 121 27.49 1.89 -14.31
C PRO A 121 28.30 0.91 -13.41
N ASN A 122 28.35 1.07 -12.09
CA ASN A 122 29.13 0.17 -11.20
C ASN A 122 28.45 -1.19 -10.86
N ALA A 123 29.21 -2.17 -10.35
CA ALA A 123 28.81 -3.58 -10.16
C ALA A 123 27.57 -3.82 -9.26
N PRO A 124 26.75 -4.88 -9.53
CA PRO A 124 25.51 -5.19 -8.82
C PRO A 124 25.72 -5.94 -7.50
N CYS A 125 24.74 -5.88 -6.60
CA CYS A 125 24.70 -6.61 -5.33
C CYS A 125 23.41 -7.42 -5.10
N PHE A 126 22.49 -7.44 -6.07
CA PHE A 126 21.30 -8.26 -6.00
C PHE A 126 21.58 -9.64 -6.60
N VAL A 127 21.35 -10.69 -5.81
CA VAL A 127 21.46 -12.09 -6.24
C VAL A 127 20.15 -12.81 -5.91
N PRO A 128 19.33 -13.19 -6.92
CA PRO A 128 18.05 -13.89 -6.67
C PRO A 128 18.18 -15.17 -5.82
N ALA A 129 19.31 -15.88 -5.91
CA ALA A 129 19.54 -17.13 -5.19
C ALA A 129 19.53 -16.99 -3.65
N ASP A 130 19.75 -15.78 -3.12
CA ASP A 130 19.69 -15.49 -1.69
C ASP A 130 18.28 -15.69 -1.10
N TYR A 131 17.26 -15.81 -1.95
CA TYR A 131 15.86 -16.04 -1.60
C TYR A 131 15.42 -17.49 -1.78
N SER A 132 16.37 -18.42 -1.96
CA SER A 132 16.06 -19.85 -2.08
C SER A 132 15.49 -20.42 -0.78
N ILE A 133 14.27 -20.94 -0.88
CA ILE A 133 13.56 -21.64 0.19
C ILE A 133 12.88 -22.89 -0.41
N THR A 134 12.56 -23.87 0.43
CA THR A 134 11.95 -25.14 0.00
C THR A 134 10.49 -25.18 0.44
N ASP A 135 9.56 -25.18 -0.52
CA ASP A 135 8.11 -25.24 -0.28
C ASP A 135 7.66 -26.69 0.00
N ASP A 136 6.69 -26.84 0.89
CA ASP A 136 6.07 -28.09 1.31
C ASP A 136 4.53 -28.08 1.37
N ASN A 137 3.85 -26.93 1.19
CA ASN A 137 2.40 -26.81 1.45
C ASN A 137 1.52 -26.58 0.21
N ASN A 138 2.09 -26.22 -0.96
CA ASN A 138 1.39 -26.09 -2.25
C ASN A 138 0.13 -25.20 -2.25
N THR A 139 0.06 -24.15 -1.41
CA THR A 139 -1.02 -23.16 -1.52
C THR A 139 -0.80 -22.33 -2.79
N ASN A 140 -1.77 -22.32 -3.69
CA ASN A 140 -1.71 -21.46 -4.87
C ASN A 140 -1.80 -20.00 -4.46
N ILE A 141 -0.82 -19.19 -4.88
CA ILE A 141 -0.81 -17.75 -4.66
C ILE A 141 -0.86 -17.01 -5.99
N THR A 142 -1.82 -16.11 -6.15
CA THR A 142 -1.93 -15.27 -7.35
C THR A 142 -1.34 -13.87 -7.11
N VAL A 143 -0.33 -13.51 -7.89
CA VAL A 143 0.28 -12.18 -7.88
C VAL A 143 -0.21 -11.38 -9.08
N SER A 144 -0.94 -10.30 -8.81
CA SER A 144 -1.33 -9.32 -9.82
C SER A 144 -0.33 -8.17 -9.87
N ILE A 145 0.13 -7.84 -11.08
CA ILE A 145 1.13 -6.79 -11.33
C ILE A 145 0.45 -5.69 -12.13
N LEU A 146 0.22 -4.54 -11.48
CA LEU A 146 -0.31 -3.35 -12.11
C LEU A 146 0.87 -2.48 -12.57
N ASP A 147 1.12 -2.43 -13.87
CA ASP A 147 2.30 -1.74 -14.41
C ASP A 147 2.13 -1.39 -15.91
N THR A 148 3.21 -1.29 -16.68
CA THR A 148 3.21 -0.98 -18.13
C THR A 148 2.93 -2.17 -19.04
N GLY A 149 2.73 -3.36 -18.47
CA GLY A 149 2.47 -4.62 -19.18
C GLY A 149 3.57 -5.65 -18.99
N ILE A 150 3.59 -6.65 -19.85
CA ILE A 150 4.67 -7.63 -19.99
C ILE A 150 4.96 -7.87 -21.48
N SER A 151 6.24 -8.02 -21.86
CA SER A 151 6.55 -8.46 -23.22
C SER A 151 6.60 -10.00 -23.31
N PRO A 152 5.75 -10.64 -24.13
CA PRO A 152 5.72 -12.09 -24.33
C PRO A 152 6.91 -12.59 -25.18
N THR A 153 7.68 -11.67 -25.78
CA THR A 153 8.82 -12.01 -26.64
C THR A 153 10.11 -12.29 -25.87
N ILE A 154 10.14 -11.95 -24.57
CA ILE A 154 11.31 -12.12 -23.71
C ILE A 154 11.20 -13.46 -22.98
N ASN A 155 12.25 -14.27 -23.08
CA ASN A 155 12.34 -15.56 -22.41
C ASN A 155 13.80 -15.87 -22.07
N SER A 156 14.01 -16.97 -21.35
CA SER A 156 15.32 -17.38 -20.86
C SER A 156 16.37 -17.56 -21.96
N SER A 157 15.96 -17.84 -23.21
CA SER A 157 16.88 -17.91 -24.36
C SER A 157 17.37 -16.53 -24.79
N SER A 158 16.53 -15.49 -24.66
CA SER A 158 16.91 -14.09 -24.91
C SER A 158 17.52 -13.40 -23.68
N THR A 159 17.39 -13.98 -22.47
CA THR A 159 17.93 -13.44 -21.21
C THR A 159 18.92 -14.40 -20.52
N SER A 160 19.99 -14.76 -21.23
CA SER A 160 21.01 -15.69 -20.70
C SER A 160 21.54 -15.27 -19.32
N GLY A 161 21.48 -16.17 -18.33
CA GLY A 161 21.92 -15.91 -16.95
C GLY A 161 20.85 -15.37 -16.00
N PHE A 162 19.64 -15.10 -16.51
CA PHE A 162 18.47 -14.73 -15.71
C PHE A 162 17.32 -15.68 -16.01
N ASN A 163 16.86 -16.43 -15.00
CA ASN A 163 15.82 -17.45 -15.18
C ASN A 163 14.44 -16.80 -15.31
N TYR A 164 14.11 -16.38 -16.53
CA TYR A 164 12.85 -15.73 -16.87
C TYR A 164 12.17 -16.51 -17.99
N ASN A 165 11.20 -17.34 -17.65
CA ASN A 165 10.35 -18.03 -18.63
C ASN A 165 8.87 -17.73 -18.34
N PHE A 166 8.55 -16.45 -18.37
CA PHE A 166 7.23 -15.94 -18.01
C PHE A 166 6.28 -16.08 -19.20
N THR A 167 5.68 -17.27 -19.35
CA THR A 167 4.81 -17.60 -20.49
C THR A 167 3.38 -17.91 -20.09
N ASN A 168 3.11 -18.11 -18.79
CA ASN A 168 1.80 -18.43 -18.27
C ASN A 168 1.31 -17.31 -17.36
N TYR A 169 0.35 -16.52 -17.85
CA TYR A 169 -0.31 -15.45 -17.10
C TYR A 169 -1.69 -15.15 -17.66
N THR A 170 -2.56 -14.59 -16.83
CA THR A 170 -3.75 -13.87 -17.27
C THR A 170 -3.44 -12.38 -17.40
N GLY A 171 -4.24 -11.62 -18.14
CA GLY A 171 -4.05 -10.18 -18.12
C GLY A 171 -5.06 -9.36 -18.91
N TYR A 172 -4.97 -8.04 -18.72
CA TYR A 172 -5.81 -7.04 -19.38
C TYR A 172 -5.05 -5.73 -19.56
N ASP A 173 -5.25 -5.08 -20.71
CA ASP A 173 -4.75 -3.75 -21.02
C ASP A 173 -5.86 -2.70 -20.86
N TYR A 174 -5.72 -1.84 -19.85
CA TYR A 174 -6.65 -0.73 -19.60
C TYR A 174 -6.36 0.50 -20.46
N VAL A 175 -5.19 0.57 -21.08
CA VAL A 175 -4.78 1.63 -22.00
C VAL A 175 -5.42 1.42 -23.37
N ASN A 176 -5.37 0.20 -23.90
CA ASN A 176 -5.92 -0.15 -25.22
C ASN A 176 -7.27 -0.89 -25.17
N ASN A 177 -7.70 -1.31 -23.97
CA ASN A 177 -8.96 -2.00 -23.71
C ASN A 177 -9.09 -3.36 -24.43
N ASP A 178 -8.08 -4.21 -24.22
CA ASP A 178 -8.04 -5.59 -24.72
C ASP A 178 -7.37 -6.54 -23.70
N ASN A 179 -7.24 -7.83 -24.06
CA ASN A 179 -6.64 -8.85 -23.19
C ASN A 179 -5.13 -9.05 -23.45
N GLU A 180 -4.47 -8.13 -24.17
CA GLU A 180 -3.08 -8.26 -24.61
C GLU A 180 -2.22 -7.17 -23.93
N PRO A 181 -1.76 -7.39 -22.68
CA PRO A 181 -1.03 -6.38 -21.92
C PRO A 181 0.43 -6.24 -22.36
N GLU A 182 0.70 -6.02 -23.65
CA GLU A 182 2.05 -5.89 -24.22
C GLU A 182 2.79 -4.69 -23.59
N ASP A 183 4.03 -4.89 -23.18
CA ASP A 183 4.84 -3.82 -22.60
C ASP A 183 5.65 -3.07 -23.66
N GLU A 184 5.36 -1.77 -23.80
CA GLU A 184 6.04 -0.87 -24.73
C GLU A 184 7.01 0.08 -24.01
N HIS A 185 7.01 0.07 -22.67
CA HIS A 185 7.84 0.92 -21.84
C HIS A 185 9.03 0.15 -21.23
N GLY A 186 8.78 -1.09 -20.79
CA GLY A 186 9.77 -2.02 -20.27
C GLY A 186 9.86 -2.09 -18.76
N HIS A 187 9.13 -1.23 -18.04
CA HIS A 187 9.16 -1.23 -16.58
C HIS A 187 8.40 -2.44 -16.03
N GLY A 188 7.17 -2.68 -16.51
CA GLY A 188 6.36 -3.82 -16.12
C GLY A 188 7.03 -5.16 -16.41
N THR A 189 7.67 -5.32 -17.57
CA THR A 189 8.46 -6.51 -17.91
C THR A 189 9.61 -6.72 -16.92
N HIS A 190 10.32 -5.65 -16.57
CA HIS A 190 11.41 -5.71 -15.60
C HIS A 190 10.93 -6.14 -14.21
N ILE A 191 9.83 -5.54 -13.72
CA ILE A 191 9.21 -5.85 -12.43
C ILE A 191 8.67 -7.28 -12.39
N ALA A 192 7.89 -7.69 -13.39
CA ALA A 192 7.38 -9.05 -13.52
C ALA A 192 8.51 -10.08 -13.59
N GLY A 193 9.59 -9.74 -14.29
CA GLY A 193 10.78 -10.58 -14.37
C GLY A 193 11.49 -10.79 -13.05
N ILE A 194 11.62 -9.75 -12.22
CA ILE A 194 12.18 -9.87 -10.87
C ILE A 194 11.32 -10.81 -10.02
N ILE A 195 10.00 -10.58 -9.99
CA ILE A 195 9.09 -11.38 -9.17
C ILE A 195 9.12 -12.85 -9.61
N HIS A 196 9.01 -13.11 -10.91
CA HIS A 196 9.04 -14.46 -11.46
C HIS A 196 10.38 -15.16 -11.24
N SER A 197 11.50 -14.48 -11.43
CA SER A 197 12.83 -15.07 -11.23
C SER A 197 13.02 -15.54 -9.78
N ILE A 198 12.59 -14.74 -8.79
CA ILE A 198 12.66 -15.13 -7.38
C ILE A 198 11.69 -16.28 -7.06
N THR A 199 10.44 -16.19 -7.54
CA THR A 199 9.38 -17.15 -7.16
C THR A 199 9.52 -18.50 -7.86
N HIS A 200 9.78 -18.52 -9.17
CA HIS A 200 9.83 -19.73 -9.99
C HIS A 200 11.25 -20.14 -10.39
N GLY A 201 12.14 -19.15 -10.54
CA GLY A 201 13.51 -19.42 -10.96
C GLY A 201 14.36 -20.01 -9.84
N VAL A 202 14.04 -19.68 -8.58
CA VAL A 202 14.78 -20.09 -7.39
C VAL A 202 14.02 -21.12 -6.55
N ASN A 203 12.68 -21.07 -6.49
CA ASN A 203 11.84 -22.07 -5.82
C ASN A 203 10.89 -22.75 -6.83
N VAL A 204 11.38 -23.78 -7.51
CA VAL A 204 10.63 -24.47 -8.58
C VAL A 204 9.35 -25.19 -8.13
N ASN A 205 9.12 -25.32 -6.82
CA ASN A 205 7.94 -25.98 -6.27
C ASN A 205 6.82 -25.00 -5.89
N ALA A 206 7.07 -23.69 -5.92
CA ALA A 206 6.06 -22.70 -5.55
C ALA A 206 4.91 -22.68 -6.57
N ASP A 207 3.68 -22.86 -6.11
CA ASP A 207 2.48 -22.74 -6.93
C ASP A 207 2.04 -21.26 -6.97
N ILE A 208 2.68 -20.47 -7.83
CA ILE A 208 2.40 -19.02 -7.93
C ILE A 208 1.87 -18.70 -9.33
N SER A 209 0.66 -18.17 -9.39
CA SER A 209 0.02 -17.69 -10.63
C SER A 209 0.28 -16.21 -10.83
N PHE A 210 0.36 -15.76 -12.09
CA PHE A 210 0.55 -14.35 -12.42
C PHE A 210 -0.63 -13.77 -13.19
N ASP A 211 -0.97 -12.54 -12.82
CA ASP A 211 -2.01 -11.73 -13.47
C ASP A 211 -1.42 -10.35 -13.84
N ILE A 212 -1.39 -10.00 -15.12
CA ILE A 212 -0.77 -8.77 -15.63
C ILE A 212 -1.84 -7.75 -15.97
N ARG A 213 -1.81 -6.61 -15.30
CA ARG A 213 -2.75 -5.51 -15.51
C ARG A 213 -2.02 -4.28 -16.02
N LYS A 214 -2.03 -4.10 -17.36
CA LYS A 214 -1.40 -2.93 -17.97
C LYS A 214 -2.26 -1.70 -17.72
N THR A 215 -1.81 -0.87 -16.80
CA THR A 215 -2.47 0.38 -16.38
C THR A 215 -1.74 1.61 -16.89
N HIS A 216 -0.42 1.49 -17.08
CA HIS A 216 0.46 2.55 -17.54
C HIS A 216 0.79 2.38 -19.03
N ASN A 217 0.78 3.49 -19.77
CA ASN A 217 1.06 3.50 -21.21
C ASN A 217 2.57 3.44 -21.53
N SER A 218 2.92 3.54 -22.81
CA SER A 218 4.31 3.56 -23.30
C SER A 218 5.17 4.72 -22.78
N GLU A 219 4.57 5.76 -22.19
CA GLU A 219 5.28 6.86 -21.50
C GLU A 219 5.37 6.66 -19.99
N GLY A 220 4.91 5.51 -19.46
CA GLY A 220 4.88 5.24 -18.02
C GLY A 220 3.77 6.00 -17.29
N LYS A 221 2.72 6.45 -17.99
CA LYS A 221 1.62 7.23 -17.38
C LYS A 221 0.35 6.41 -17.25
N ALA A 222 -0.32 6.52 -16.10
CA ALA A 222 -1.63 5.92 -15.87
C ALA A 222 -2.59 6.91 -15.23
N PHE A 223 -3.89 6.69 -15.39
CA PHE A 223 -4.91 7.37 -14.61
C PHE A 223 -5.35 6.54 -13.40
N ALA A 224 -5.74 7.21 -12.30
CA ALA A 224 -6.47 6.62 -11.17
C ALA A 224 -7.63 5.73 -11.59
N SER A 225 -8.34 6.09 -12.67
CA SER A 225 -9.42 5.30 -13.21
C SER A 225 -8.97 3.90 -13.62
N HIS A 226 -7.83 3.78 -14.31
CA HIS A 226 -7.31 2.50 -14.78
C HIS A 226 -6.83 1.65 -13.61
N VAL A 227 -6.07 2.22 -12.68
CA VAL A 227 -5.53 1.47 -11.53
C VAL A 227 -6.64 1.01 -10.60
N ILE A 228 -7.61 1.85 -10.25
CA ILE A 228 -8.71 1.46 -9.35
C ILE A 228 -9.55 0.35 -9.98
N LYS A 229 -9.82 0.43 -11.29
CA LYS A 229 -10.51 -0.64 -12.01
C LYS A 229 -9.68 -1.91 -12.06
N ALA A 230 -8.38 -1.81 -12.36
CA ALA A 230 -7.45 -2.93 -12.38
C ALA A 230 -7.31 -3.62 -11.01
N MET A 231 -7.27 -2.86 -9.92
CA MET A 231 -7.28 -3.43 -8.56
C MET A 231 -8.53 -4.28 -8.34
N HIS A 232 -9.70 -3.78 -8.75
CA HIS A 232 -10.94 -4.52 -8.61
C HIS A 232 -10.94 -5.80 -9.45
N ASP A 233 -10.50 -5.71 -10.70
CA ASP A 233 -10.49 -6.88 -11.58
C ASP A 233 -9.42 -7.90 -11.16
N ALA A 234 -8.32 -7.46 -10.56
CA ALA A 234 -7.34 -8.34 -9.92
C ALA A 234 -7.96 -9.10 -8.73
N MET A 235 -8.73 -8.40 -7.89
CA MET A 235 -9.49 -9.05 -6.81
C MET A 235 -10.54 -10.04 -7.34
N ASP A 236 -11.22 -9.74 -8.44
CA ASP A 236 -12.16 -10.66 -9.09
C ASP A 236 -11.45 -11.87 -9.75
N ALA A 237 -10.18 -11.71 -10.10
CA ALA A 237 -9.30 -12.78 -10.57
C ALA A 237 -8.59 -13.52 -9.42
N ASN A 238 -9.05 -13.36 -8.18
CA ASN A 238 -8.50 -14.00 -6.97
C ASN A 238 -7.03 -13.66 -6.68
N ALA A 239 -6.59 -12.45 -6.99
CA ALA A 239 -5.26 -12.00 -6.59
C ALA A 239 -5.13 -12.01 -5.06
N ASP A 240 -4.09 -12.68 -4.55
CA ASP A 240 -3.67 -12.63 -3.15
C ASP A 240 -2.79 -11.41 -2.89
N ILE A 241 -1.99 -11.03 -3.88
CA ILE A 241 -1.05 -9.90 -3.79
C ILE A 241 -1.21 -9.00 -5.01
N ILE A 242 -1.27 -7.69 -4.79
CA ILE A 242 -1.18 -6.67 -5.84
C ILE A 242 0.13 -5.89 -5.68
N ASN A 243 0.99 -5.95 -6.70
CA ASN A 243 2.21 -5.17 -6.80
C ASN A 243 1.93 -3.81 -7.46
N MET A 244 2.27 -2.72 -6.76
CA MET A 244 2.18 -1.35 -7.24
C MET A 244 3.56 -0.69 -7.20
N SER A 245 4.39 -1.00 -8.20
CA SER A 245 5.72 -0.43 -8.38
C SER A 245 5.66 1.00 -8.98
N PHE A 246 4.73 1.82 -8.50
CA PHE A 246 4.48 3.17 -8.95
C PHE A 246 3.93 4.02 -7.80
N GLY A 247 3.94 5.35 -7.96
CA GLY A 247 3.43 6.29 -6.98
C GLY A 247 3.18 7.66 -7.59
N ALA A 248 2.30 8.44 -6.97
CA ALA A 248 2.04 9.82 -7.36
C ALA A 248 2.07 10.69 -6.12
N LYS A 249 2.52 11.93 -6.30
CA LYS A 249 2.42 12.94 -5.25
C LYS A 249 0.96 13.13 -4.86
N ASP A 250 0.69 13.04 -3.56
CA ASP A 250 -0.62 13.27 -3.00
C ASP A 250 -0.89 14.78 -2.91
N THR A 251 -1.72 15.29 -3.80
CA THR A 251 -2.14 16.69 -3.81
C THR A 251 -3.39 16.95 -2.96
N PHE A 252 -4.04 15.90 -2.45
CA PHE A 252 -5.20 15.99 -1.57
C PHE A 252 -4.80 15.96 -0.10
N GLY A 253 -3.63 15.39 0.18
CA GLY A 253 -3.07 15.18 1.50
C GLY A 253 -3.40 13.79 2.03
N MET A 254 -2.48 13.27 2.82
CA MET A 254 -2.47 11.88 3.29
C MET A 254 -3.84 11.37 3.75
N GLY A 255 -4.29 10.27 3.15
CA GLY A 255 -5.56 9.62 3.53
C GLY A 255 -6.82 10.28 2.96
N LYS A 256 -6.70 11.32 2.12
CA LYS A 256 -7.86 12.08 1.60
C LYS A 256 -8.24 11.76 0.16
N PHE A 257 -7.38 11.09 -0.62
CA PHE A 257 -7.78 10.60 -1.94
C PHE A 257 -8.69 9.36 -1.80
N PHE A 258 -9.97 9.63 -1.58
CA PHE A 258 -10.97 8.64 -1.17
C PHE A 258 -11.17 7.48 -2.15
N PRO A 259 -11.22 7.68 -3.49
CA PRO A 259 -11.46 6.60 -4.43
C PRO A 259 -10.46 5.45 -4.32
N LEU A 260 -9.17 5.76 -4.19
CA LEU A 260 -8.13 4.72 -4.05
C LEU A 260 -8.20 4.04 -2.67
N ARG A 261 -8.52 4.79 -1.61
CA ARG A 261 -8.75 4.19 -0.29
C ARG A 261 -9.90 3.21 -0.28
N VAL A 262 -10.99 3.51 -0.98
CA VAL A 262 -12.10 2.56 -1.15
C VAL A 262 -11.61 1.26 -1.80
N ALA A 263 -10.77 1.34 -2.82
CA ALA A 263 -10.18 0.16 -3.45
C ALA A 263 -9.22 -0.61 -2.51
N LEU A 264 -8.37 0.09 -1.75
CA LEU A 264 -7.45 -0.53 -0.78
C LEU A 264 -8.19 -1.23 0.37
N ASN A 265 -9.25 -0.60 0.90
CA ASN A 265 -10.09 -1.21 1.95
C ASN A 265 -10.89 -2.39 1.39
N THR A 266 -11.39 -2.31 0.15
CA THR A 266 -12.04 -3.46 -0.51
C THR A 266 -11.05 -4.62 -0.68
N ALA A 267 -9.79 -4.32 -1.01
CA ALA A 267 -8.72 -5.31 -1.07
C ALA A 267 -8.44 -5.94 0.30
N PHE A 268 -8.45 -5.14 1.38
CA PHE A 268 -8.33 -5.67 2.74
C PHE A 268 -9.45 -6.64 3.07
N ASP A 269 -10.71 -6.27 2.79
CA ASP A 269 -11.89 -7.09 3.07
C ASP A 269 -11.90 -8.41 2.26
N ARG A 270 -11.23 -8.42 1.10
CA ARG A 270 -11.04 -9.61 0.26
C ARG A 270 -9.76 -10.38 0.55
N GLY A 271 -9.00 -10.01 1.58
CA GLY A 271 -7.77 -10.73 1.96
C GLY A 271 -6.59 -10.49 1.03
N VAL A 272 -6.56 -9.37 0.30
CA VAL A 272 -5.51 -9.06 -0.67
C VAL A 272 -4.45 -8.14 -0.07
N LEU A 273 -3.19 -8.53 -0.19
CA LEU A 273 -2.03 -7.73 0.21
C LEU A 273 -1.66 -6.75 -0.91
N ILE A 274 -1.39 -5.49 -0.56
CA ILE A 274 -0.88 -4.49 -1.48
C ILE A 274 0.59 -4.23 -1.14
N VAL A 275 1.48 -4.27 -2.12
CA VAL A 275 2.88 -3.92 -1.94
C VAL A 275 3.19 -2.72 -2.83
N ALA A 276 3.63 -1.62 -2.24
CA ALA A 276 3.82 -0.35 -2.95
C ALA A 276 5.22 0.23 -2.79
N ALA A 277 5.69 0.88 -3.84
CA ALA A 277 6.93 1.64 -3.85
C ALA A 277 6.80 2.92 -3.03
N ALA A 278 7.78 3.23 -2.17
CA ALA A 278 7.78 4.47 -1.39
C ALA A 278 7.91 5.74 -2.25
N GLY A 279 8.47 5.63 -3.46
CA GLY A 279 8.80 6.75 -4.35
C GLY A 279 10.30 7.07 -4.38
N ASN A 280 10.72 7.87 -5.36
CA ASN A 280 12.13 8.10 -5.72
C ASN A 280 12.54 9.58 -5.65
N GLU A 281 11.88 10.37 -4.80
CA GLU A 281 12.07 11.82 -4.68
C GLU A 281 13.01 12.24 -3.53
N ALA A 282 13.52 11.28 -2.75
CA ALA A 282 14.31 11.48 -1.54
C ALA A 282 13.58 12.28 -0.44
N GLU A 283 12.25 12.20 -0.41
CA GLU A 283 11.41 12.96 0.50
C GLU A 283 10.93 12.13 1.71
N ASN A 284 10.61 12.83 2.81
CA ASN A 284 9.95 12.23 3.96
C ASN A 284 8.42 12.22 3.75
N ILE A 285 7.87 11.06 3.42
CA ILE A 285 6.45 10.88 3.07
C ILE A 285 5.52 10.80 4.30
N ASP A 286 6.06 10.94 5.51
CA ASP A 286 5.25 11.22 6.72
C ASP A 286 4.73 12.67 6.71
N LEU A 287 5.36 13.57 5.94
CA LEU A 287 4.94 14.96 5.77
C LEU A 287 3.86 15.07 4.69
N SER A 288 2.81 15.84 4.95
CA SER A 288 1.64 15.92 4.05
C SER A 288 1.98 16.50 2.67
N GLU A 289 2.97 17.39 2.59
CA GLU A 289 3.46 18.01 1.35
C GLU A 289 4.30 17.08 0.47
N SER A 290 4.79 15.99 1.05
CA SER A 290 5.63 14.95 0.44
C SER A 290 4.93 13.59 0.39
N ALA A 291 3.68 13.51 0.85
CA ALA A 291 2.90 12.28 0.82
C ALA A 291 2.81 11.75 -0.62
N THR A 292 2.95 10.44 -0.76
CA THR A 292 2.92 9.73 -2.04
C THR A 292 1.86 8.66 -1.94
N ILE A 293 0.99 8.54 -2.94
CA ILE A 293 -0.07 7.52 -2.97
C ILE A 293 0.24 6.42 -3.99
N PRO A 294 0.07 5.14 -3.62
CA PRO A 294 -0.57 4.66 -2.39
C PRO A 294 0.33 4.63 -1.13
N ALA A 295 1.66 4.81 -1.25
CA ALA A 295 2.65 4.61 -0.18
C ALA A 295 2.36 5.22 1.21
N SER A 296 1.73 6.40 1.27
CA SER A 296 1.41 7.15 2.49
C SER A 296 0.05 6.80 3.09
N PHE A 297 -0.63 5.78 2.56
CA PHE A 297 -1.92 5.36 3.09
C PHE A 297 -1.76 4.47 4.34
N PRO A 298 -2.61 4.64 5.37
CA PRO A 298 -2.48 3.91 6.64
C PRO A 298 -3.03 2.48 6.62
N GLU A 299 -3.58 2.01 5.50
CA GLU A 299 -4.28 0.73 5.35
C GLU A 299 -3.42 -0.48 5.77
N ASP A 300 -4.02 -1.41 6.52
CA ASP A 300 -3.27 -2.48 7.19
C ASP A 300 -2.71 -3.53 6.23
N ASN A 301 -3.35 -3.75 5.08
CA ASN A 301 -2.88 -4.63 4.02
C ASN A 301 -1.89 -3.96 3.05
N LEU A 302 -1.49 -2.71 3.26
CA LEU A 302 -0.47 -2.05 2.45
C LEU A 302 0.92 -2.25 3.07
N ILE A 303 1.88 -2.68 2.27
CA ILE A 303 3.31 -2.68 2.63
C ILE A 303 4.02 -1.66 1.75
N THR A 304 4.56 -0.61 2.37
CA THR A 304 5.34 0.41 1.67
C THR A 304 6.84 0.12 1.77
N VAL A 305 7.53 0.10 0.63
CA VAL A 305 8.90 -0.40 0.53
C VAL A 305 9.89 0.70 0.12
N ALA A 306 10.91 0.92 0.95
CA ALA A 306 12.07 1.76 0.62
C ALA A 306 13.18 0.98 -0.11
N ALA A 307 13.97 1.70 -0.90
CA ALA A 307 15.10 1.16 -1.65
C ALA A 307 16.40 1.28 -0.85
N LEU A 308 17.09 0.15 -0.70
CA LEU A 308 18.41 0.05 -0.09
C LEU A 308 19.49 -0.23 -1.14
N ASN A 309 20.69 0.23 -0.86
CA ASN A 309 21.90 -0.09 -1.62
C ASN A 309 22.63 -1.32 -1.05
N CYS A 310 23.75 -1.66 -1.69
CA CYS A 310 24.57 -2.82 -1.35
C CYS A 310 25.22 -2.76 0.04
N GLN A 311 25.24 -1.57 0.66
CA GLN A 311 25.76 -1.33 2.00
C GLN A 311 24.64 -1.24 3.04
N ASP A 312 23.45 -1.78 2.72
CA ASP A 312 22.27 -1.74 3.59
C ASP A 312 21.89 -0.32 4.05
N SER A 313 22.19 0.67 3.20
CA SER A 313 21.85 2.07 3.42
C SER A 313 20.74 2.49 2.48
N LEU A 314 19.88 3.39 2.94
CA LEU A 314 18.85 4.00 2.10
C LEU A 314 19.50 4.63 0.85
N THR A 315 18.96 4.35 -0.34
CA THR A 315 19.49 4.98 -1.57
C THR A 315 19.22 6.48 -1.54
N ALA A 316 20.06 7.25 -2.24
CA ALA A 316 19.95 8.71 -2.27
C ALA A 316 18.64 9.24 -2.90
N PHE A 317 17.90 8.38 -3.61
CA PHE A 317 16.62 8.70 -4.20
C PHE A 317 15.42 8.16 -3.39
N SER A 318 15.60 7.18 -2.51
CA SER A 318 14.44 6.54 -1.87
C SER A 318 13.71 7.54 -0.98
N ASN A 319 12.40 7.63 -1.18
CA ASN A 319 11.54 8.18 -0.15
C ASN A 319 11.61 7.33 1.12
N TYR A 320 11.34 7.98 2.25
CA TYR A 320 11.36 7.40 3.58
C TYR A 320 10.23 8.00 4.42
N GLY A 321 9.95 7.41 5.56
CA GLY A 321 8.88 7.82 6.45
C GLY A 321 8.74 6.78 7.56
N ARG A 322 8.92 7.19 8.81
CA ARG A 322 8.87 6.26 9.95
C ARG A 322 7.47 5.68 10.11
N ASP A 323 6.45 6.49 9.84
CA ASP A 323 5.05 6.10 10.05
C ASP A 323 4.41 5.51 8.78
N GLN A 324 4.93 5.83 7.59
CA GLN A 324 4.37 5.42 6.29
C GLN A 324 5.19 4.38 5.52
N VAL A 325 6.51 4.31 5.69
CA VAL A 325 7.35 3.29 5.03
C VAL A 325 7.56 2.14 6.00
N ASP A 326 7.22 0.92 5.58
CA ASP A 326 7.25 -0.23 6.48
C ASP A 326 8.64 -0.84 6.61
N LEU A 327 9.31 -1.13 5.49
CA LEU A 327 10.58 -1.85 5.48
C LEU A 327 11.44 -1.51 4.25
N GLY A 328 12.72 -1.86 4.32
CA GLY A 328 13.66 -1.71 3.22
C GLY A 328 13.92 -3.02 2.50
N SER A 329 14.13 -2.93 1.19
CA SER A 329 14.64 -4.03 0.37
C SER A 329 15.67 -3.49 -0.63
N ILE A 330 16.49 -4.36 -1.23
CA ILE A 330 17.47 -3.92 -2.23
C ILE A 330 16.71 -3.32 -3.41
N GLY A 331 16.98 -2.05 -3.70
CA GLY A 331 16.45 -1.33 -4.86
C GLY A 331 17.55 -0.72 -5.71
N TRP A 332 18.81 -1.02 -5.42
CA TRP A 332 19.97 -0.52 -6.15
C TRP A 332 20.49 -1.58 -7.11
N LYS A 333 20.47 -1.26 -8.41
CA LYS A 333 21.01 -2.10 -9.49
C LYS A 333 20.50 -3.53 -9.44
N VAL A 334 19.18 -3.65 -9.40
CA VAL A 334 18.49 -4.92 -9.47
C VAL A 334 18.49 -5.36 -10.94
N ALA A 335 18.89 -6.61 -11.14
CA ALA A 335 18.90 -7.24 -12.45
C ALA A 335 17.49 -7.68 -12.85
N GLY A 336 17.13 -7.47 -14.11
CA GLY A 336 15.88 -7.95 -14.69
C GLY A 336 15.90 -7.90 -16.21
N PRO A 337 14.87 -8.46 -16.87
CA PRO A 337 14.79 -8.46 -18.33
C PRO A 337 14.75 -7.04 -18.92
N ASP A 338 15.29 -6.91 -20.13
CA ASP A 338 15.25 -5.70 -20.97
C ASP A 338 14.38 -5.96 -22.20
N LEU A 339 13.54 -4.99 -22.61
CA LEU A 339 12.77 -5.04 -23.87
C LEU A 339 13.63 -5.32 -25.11
N SER A 340 14.89 -4.89 -25.09
CA SER A 340 15.84 -5.13 -26.18
C SER A 340 16.50 -6.53 -26.15
N GLY A 341 16.15 -7.35 -25.16
CA GLY A 341 16.78 -8.64 -24.86
C GLY A 341 17.93 -8.52 -23.86
N GLY A 342 18.27 -9.62 -23.19
CA GLY A 342 19.31 -9.66 -22.17
C GLY A 342 18.86 -9.16 -20.79
N ILE A 343 19.83 -8.72 -20.00
CA ILE A 343 19.63 -8.27 -18.60
C ILE A 343 19.97 -6.79 -18.52
N LYS A 344 19.06 -6.01 -17.92
CA LYS A 344 19.28 -4.62 -17.52
C LYS A 344 19.43 -4.52 -16.01
N TYR A 345 20.23 -3.57 -15.55
CA TYR A 345 20.34 -3.21 -14.13
C TYR A 345 19.68 -1.87 -13.90
N VAL A 346 18.73 -1.85 -12.96
CA VAL A 346 17.78 -0.76 -12.78
C VAL A 346 17.66 -0.45 -11.28
N SER A 347 17.40 0.81 -10.91
CA SER A 347 17.49 1.27 -9.51
C SER A 347 16.29 2.14 -9.12
N GLY A 348 15.48 1.62 -8.20
CA GLY A 348 14.25 2.26 -7.77
C GLY A 348 13.60 1.55 -6.58
N THR A 349 12.69 2.25 -5.92
CA THR A 349 11.75 1.64 -4.97
C THR A 349 10.84 0.63 -5.66
N SER A 350 10.63 0.74 -6.98
CA SER A 350 9.93 -0.23 -7.82
C SER A 350 10.52 -1.65 -7.74
N GLN A 351 11.85 -1.78 -7.81
CA GLN A 351 12.54 -3.08 -7.76
C GLN A 351 12.57 -3.63 -6.34
N ALA A 352 12.75 -2.75 -5.34
CA ALA A 352 12.63 -3.12 -3.94
C ALA A 352 11.23 -3.71 -3.65
N THR A 353 10.18 -3.07 -4.19
CA THR A 353 8.77 -3.52 -4.12
C THR A 353 8.61 -4.89 -4.77
N ALA A 354 9.13 -5.10 -5.98
CA ALA A 354 9.10 -6.38 -6.68
C ALA A 354 9.72 -7.52 -5.84
N ILE A 355 10.86 -7.27 -5.21
CA ILE A 355 11.54 -8.24 -4.33
C ILE A 355 10.72 -8.55 -3.08
N VAL A 356 10.02 -7.56 -2.50
CA VAL A 356 9.13 -7.78 -1.35
C VAL A 356 7.87 -8.53 -1.77
N THR A 357 7.28 -8.21 -2.92
CA THR A 357 6.15 -8.94 -3.51
C THR A 357 6.48 -10.41 -3.70
N ALA A 358 7.66 -10.72 -4.26
CA ALA A 358 8.10 -12.10 -4.43
C ALA A 358 8.23 -12.85 -3.10
N GLN A 359 8.80 -12.18 -2.08
CA GLN A 359 8.92 -12.76 -0.74
C GLN A 359 7.57 -12.94 -0.05
N ALA A 360 6.63 -12.00 -0.24
CA ALA A 360 5.27 -12.12 0.27
C ALA A 360 4.55 -13.32 -0.38
N ALA A 361 4.71 -13.50 -1.69
CA ALA A 361 4.13 -14.64 -2.42
C ALA A 361 4.71 -15.96 -1.93
N LEU A 362 6.04 -16.04 -1.83
CA LEU A 362 6.75 -17.19 -1.29
C LEU A 362 6.35 -17.51 0.15
N LEU A 363 6.11 -16.52 1.02
CA LEU A 363 5.58 -16.78 2.37
C LEU A 363 4.14 -17.30 2.32
N GLY A 364 3.34 -16.77 1.41
CA GLY A 364 1.95 -17.18 1.19
C GLY A 364 1.83 -18.68 0.90
N THR A 365 2.75 -19.26 0.15
CA THR A 365 2.69 -20.69 -0.20
C THR A 365 2.85 -21.63 1.01
N TYR A 366 3.48 -21.17 2.09
CA TYR A 366 3.59 -21.93 3.36
C TYR A 366 2.36 -21.81 4.26
N LEU A 367 1.45 -20.87 3.98
CA LEU A 367 0.26 -20.67 4.81
C LEU A 367 -0.87 -21.57 4.32
N ASN A 368 -1.65 -22.14 5.25
CA ASN A 368 -2.86 -22.92 4.92
C ASN A 368 -3.91 -22.09 4.17
N ALA A 369 -3.91 -20.78 4.41
CA ALA A 369 -4.72 -19.79 3.72
C ALA A 369 -3.93 -18.48 3.71
N PHE A 370 -3.92 -17.78 2.58
CA PHE A 370 -3.28 -16.48 2.48
C PHE A 370 -3.99 -15.48 3.42
N ASP A 371 -3.20 -14.78 4.24
CA ASP A 371 -3.69 -13.71 5.12
C ASP A 371 -2.71 -12.53 5.01
N PRO A 372 -3.16 -11.38 4.48
CA PRO A 372 -2.29 -10.24 4.23
C PRO A 372 -1.72 -9.65 5.52
N VAL A 373 -2.46 -9.71 6.64
CA VAL A 373 -2.02 -9.19 7.94
C VAL A 373 -0.95 -10.10 8.52
N VAL A 374 -1.11 -11.42 8.40
CA VAL A 374 -0.10 -12.40 8.83
C VAL A 374 1.17 -12.25 7.99
N VAL A 375 1.06 -12.20 6.66
CA VAL A 375 2.22 -12.04 5.77
C VAL A 375 2.95 -10.73 6.04
N LYS A 376 2.24 -9.61 6.17
CA LYS A 376 2.83 -8.33 6.57
C LYS A 376 3.54 -8.42 7.93
N CYS A 377 2.91 -9.05 8.92
CA CYS A 377 3.54 -9.28 10.21
C CYS A 377 4.83 -10.09 10.08
N LEU A 378 4.84 -11.18 9.32
CA LEU A 378 6.02 -12.04 9.14
C LEU A 378 7.17 -11.25 8.50
N LEU A 379 6.87 -10.47 7.46
CA LEU A 379 7.87 -9.65 6.75
C LEU A 379 8.46 -8.54 7.63
N GLN A 380 7.62 -7.80 8.35
CA GLN A 380 8.07 -6.73 9.25
C GLN A 380 8.77 -7.29 10.49
N GLY A 381 8.27 -8.41 10.97
CA GLY A 381 8.75 -9.13 12.12
C GLY A 381 10.12 -9.75 11.90
N SER A 382 10.41 -10.20 10.68
CA SER A 382 11.63 -10.93 10.36
C SER A 382 12.82 -10.07 9.97
N VAL A 383 12.66 -8.76 9.79
CA VAL A 383 13.72 -7.88 9.27
C VAL A 383 15.05 -8.03 10.02
N ILE A 384 16.14 -7.83 9.29
CA ILE A 384 17.46 -7.55 9.87
C ILE A 384 17.44 -6.08 10.32
N PRO A 385 17.51 -5.79 11.63
CA PRO A 385 17.54 -4.41 12.12
C PRO A 385 18.82 -3.70 11.68
N LEU A 386 18.68 -2.45 11.25
CA LEU A 386 19.74 -1.59 10.76
C LEU A 386 19.62 -0.24 11.46
N ASN A 387 20.52 0.05 12.41
CA ASN A 387 20.41 1.23 13.27
C ASN A 387 20.29 2.55 12.48
N GLN A 388 20.90 2.64 11.30
CA GLN A 388 20.82 3.81 10.42
C GLN A 388 19.42 4.05 9.82
N LEU A 389 18.53 3.05 9.87
CA LEU A 389 17.17 3.13 9.32
C LEU A 389 16.10 3.32 10.41
N ASP A 390 16.47 3.25 11.69
CA ASP A 390 15.58 3.21 12.86
C ASP A 390 14.60 4.41 12.94
N THR A 391 15.07 5.58 12.50
CA THR A 391 14.26 6.81 12.44
C THR A 391 13.73 7.13 11.04
N LEU A 392 14.10 6.35 10.03
CA LEU A 392 13.78 6.61 8.62
C LEU A 392 12.62 5.76 8.12
N ILE A 393 12.49 4.51 8.58
CA ILE A 393 11.42 3.59 8.16
C ILE A 393 10.89 2.82 9.37
N GLY A 394 9.63 2.39 9.32
CA GLY A 394 8.91 1.92 10.50
C GLY A 394 9.43 0.65 11.16
N THR A 395 10.05 -0.26 10.41
CA THR A 395 10.76 -1.41 11.01
C THR A 395 12.22 -1.11 11.31
N GLY A 396 12.80 -0.05 10.76
CA GLY A 396 14.22 0.23 10.85
C GLY A 396 15.11 -0.90 10.29
N GLY A 397 14.63 -1.68 9.32
CA GLY A 397 15.34 -2.88 8.89
C GLY A 397 15.11 -3.31 7.45
N LYS A 398 16.00 -4.19 6.99
CA LYS A 398 15.94 -4.85 5.69
C LYS A 398 15.19 -6.17 5.81
N ILE A 399 14.34 -6.46 4.83
CA ILE A 399 13.61 -7.73 4.74
C ILE A 399 14.53 -8.97 4.85
N ASN A 400 14.03 -10.04 5.46
CA ASN A 400 14.72 -11.32 5.57
C ASN A 400 13.74 -12.49 5.47
N LEU A 401 13.70 -13.12 4.28
CA LEU A 401 12.80 -14.23 3.98
C LEU A 401 13.06 -15.46 4.86
N SER A 402 14.33 -15.86 5.02
CA SER A 402 14.69 -17.07 5.81
C SER A 402 14.23 -16.96 7.27
N ALA A 403 14.37 -15.77 7.85
CA ALA A 403 13.88 -15.48 9.18
C ALA A 403 12.34 -15.49 9.21
N ALA A 404 11.65 -14.97 8.19
CA ALA A 404 10.18 -14.99 8.12
C ALA A 404 9.63 -16.43 8.04
N VAL A 405 10.20 -17.28 7.19
CA VAL A 405 9.82 -18.70 7.08
C VAL A 405 10.00 -19.41 8.43
N SER A 406 11.09 -19.12 9.14
CA SER A 406 11.33 -19.69 10.48
C SER A 406 10.28 -19.30 11.52
N LEU A 407 9.56 -18.19 11.34
CA LEU A 407 8.49 -17.75 12.24
C LEU A 407 7.17 -18.50 12.00
N ILE A 408 6.96 -19.10 10.82
CA ILE A 408 5.72 -19.80 10.45
C ILE A 408 5.49 -21.02 11.36
N ASN A 409 6.55 -21.74 11.70
CA ASN A 409 6.48 -22.97 12.51
C ASN A 409 6.10 -22.75 13.98
N ASN A 410 5.85 -21.51 14.42
CA ASN A 410 5.45 -21.18 15.79
C ASN A 410 3.95 -20.87 15.87
N SER A 411 3.12 -21.92 15.93
CA SER A 411 1.65 -21.84 16.02
C SER A 411 1.10 -21.58 17.43
N ASN A 412 1.95 -21.21 18.39
CA ASN A 412 1.51 -20.89 19.75
C ASN A 412 0.68 -19.60 19.73
N THR A 413 -0.58 -19.69 20.18
CA THR A 413 -1.50 -18.55 20.23
C THR A 413 -1.28 -17.63 21.44
N ASN A 414 -0.46 -18.08 22.39
CA ASN A 414 -0.16 -17.38 23.64
C ASN A 414 1.36 -17.20 23.79
N TYR A 415 1.76 -16.03 24.28
CA TYR A 415 3.14 -15.79 24.69
C TYR A 415 3.19 -15.15 26.08
N THR A 416 4.23 -15.48 26.81
CA THR A 416 4.47 -14.92 28.14
C THR A 416 5.74 -14.08 28.10
N VAL A 417 5.61 -12.80 28.44
CA VAL A 417 6.75 -11.91 28.66
C VAL A 417 7.42 -12.32 29.96
N THR A 418 8.69 -12.71 29.92
CA THR A 418 9.42 -13.25 31.08
C THR A 418 10.50 -12.31 31.61
N ASN A 419 10.88 -11.28 30.86
CA ASN A 419 11.89 -10.30 31.24
C ASN A 419 11.49 -8.87 30.84
N ASN A 420 12.24 -7.89 31.30
CA ASN A 420 12.06 -6.47 31.00
C ASN A 420 13.05 -5.93 29.96
N LEU A 421 13.61 -6.80 29.12
CA LEU A 421 14.47 -6.36 28.03
C LEU A 421 13.63 -5.71 26.92
N SER A 422 14.23 -4.79 26.17
CA SER A 422 13.56 -4.12 25.05
C SER A 422 13.40 -5.00 23.80
N SER A 423 14.21 -6.06 23.68
CA SER A 423 14.23 -7.01 22.57
C SER A 423 14.84 -8.35 23.01
N GLY A 424 14.80 -9.35 22.13
CA GLY A 424 15.32 -10.69 22.39
C GLY A 424 14.31 -11.62 23.08
N LEU A 425 14.64 -12.91 23.15
CA LEU A 425 13.77 -13.96 23.69
C LEU A 425 13.23 -13.58 25.08
N GLY A 426 11.92 -13.76 25.29
CA GLY A 426 11.25 -13.44 26.55
C GLY A 426 10.82 -11.98 26.72
N SER A 427 11.23 -11.07 25.83
CA SER A 427 10.79 -9.66 25.83
C SER A 427 9.40 -9.49 25.20
N LEU A 428 8.72 -8.36 25.48
CA LEU A 428 7.45 -8.00 24.84
C LEU A 428 7.61 -7.82 23.32
N ARG A 429 8.69 -7.14 22.89
CA ARG A 429 8.95 -6.90 21.46
C ARG A 429 9.09 -8.21 20.69
N TYR A 430 9.81 -9.18 21.24
CA TYR A 430 9.92 -10.51 20.65
C TYR A 430 8.54 -11.18 20.52
N GLY A 431 7.71 -11.08 21.56
CA GLY A 431 6.30 -11.49 21.54
C GLY A 431 5.49 -10.92 20.37
N LEU A 432 5.60 -9.61 20.15
CA LEU A 432 4.80 -8.88 19.17
C LEU A 432 5.32 -9.04 17.74
N GLU A 433 6.62 -8.86 17.55
CA GLU A 433 7.22 -8.78 16.22
C GLU A 433 7.64 -10.16 15.69
N LYS A 434 7.97 -11.14 16.55
CA LYS A 434 8.45 -12.46 16.09
C LYS A 434 7.37 -13.53 16.14
N HIS A 435 6.15 -13.24 16.57
CA HIS A 435 5.10 -14.24 16.70
C HIS A 435 3.75 -13.78 16.13
N CYS A 436 3.63 -13.91 14.81
CA CYS A 436 2.51 -13.40 14.03
C CYS A 436 1.18 -14.13 14.21
N PHE A 437 1.15 -15.26 14.93
CA PHE A 437 -0.06 -16.04 15.21
C PHE A 437 -0.61 -15.84 16.64
N ILE A 438 0.01 -14.95 17.43
CA ILE A 438 -0.40 -14.69 18.81
C ILE A 438 -1.61 -13.76 18.91
N ASN A 439 -2.62 -14.18 19.67
CA ASN A 439 -3.79 -13.36 19.94
C ASN A 439 -3.84 -12.86 21.38
N GLN A 440 -2.98 -13.40 22.26
CA GLN A 440 -2.86 -12.97 23.64
C GLN A 440 -1.41 -13.02 24.15
N ILE A 441 -0.99 -11.95 24.81
CA ILE A 441 0.28 -11.86 25.54
C ILE A 441 -0.02 -11.67 27.02
N ASN A 442 0.59 -12.51 27.86
CA ASN A 442 0.53 -12.42 29.31
C ASN A 442 1.90 -11.99 29.86
N PHE A 443 1.93 -11.33 31.01
CA PHE A 443 3.18 -10.99 31.71
C PHE A 443 3.44 -11.99 32.84
N SER A 444 4.65 -12.52 32.93
CA SER A 444 5.08 -13.45 33.98
C SER A 444 5.26 -12.72 35.31
N PRO A 445 4.96 -13.32 36.47
CA PRO A 445 5.30 -12.76 37.79
C PRO A 445 6.75 -12.29 37.94
N SER A 446 7.68 -12.84 37.16
CA SER A 446 9.09 -12.39 37.10
C SER A 446 9.27 -10.94 36.64
N THR A 447 8.29 -10.37 35.92
CA THR A 447 8.32 -8.97 35.47
C THR A 447 7.57 -8.02 36.42
N ALA A 448 7.04 -8.52 37.54
CA ALA A 448 6.24 -7.70 38.46
C ALA A 448 7.08 -6.55 39.07
N GLY A 449 6.57 -5.32 38.96
CA GLY A 449 7.22 -4.11 39.45
C GLY A 449 8.35 -3.59 38.57
N GLN A 450 8.65 -4.27 37.45
CA GLN A 450 9.67 -3.83 36.50
C GLN A 450 9.09 -2.88 35.44
N ILE A 451 9.92 -1.96 34.96
CA ILE A 451 9.64 -1.15 33.78
C ILE A 451 10.18 -1.88 32.57
N ILE A 452 9.34 -2.04 31.55
CA ILE A 452 9.68 -2.63 30.26
C ILE A 452 9.88 -1.46 29.27
N PRO A 453 11.14 -1.15 28.90
CA PRO A 453 11.44 -0.02 28.04
C PRO A 453 11.12 -0.33 26.58
N ILE A 454 10.46 0.61 25.92
CA ILE A 454 10.23 0.61 24.47
C ILE A 454 11.22 1.60 23.85
N ILE A 455 12.30 1.04 23.28
CA ILE A 455 13.41 1.76 22.63
C ILE A 455 13.64 1.23 21.21
N GLY A 456 14.26 2.06 20.35
CA GLY A 456 14.59 1.75 18.95
C GLY A 456 13.41 1.98 18.01
N ARG A 457 12.29 1.29 18.22
CA ARG A 457 11.09 1.50 17.38
C ARG A 457 9.79 1.31 18.12
N ASP A 458 8.74 1.94 17.62
CA ASP A 458 7.39 1.80 18.16
C ASP A 458 6.94 0.32 18.08
N LEU A 459 6.15 -0.16 19.05
CA LEU A 459 5.56 -1.50 18.95
C LEU A 459 4.32 -1.45 18.05
N LYS A 460 4.35 -2.14 16.92
CA LYS A 460 3.25 -2.17 15.96
C LYS A 460 2.33 -3.38 16.17
N VAL A 461 1.02 -3.17 16.15
CA VAL A 461 -0.02 -4.20 16.31
C VAL A 461 -1.08 -4.06 15.22
N PHE A 462 -1.02 -4.92 14.20
CA PHE A 462 -1.92 -4.86 13.03
C PHE A 462 -3.05 -5.88 13.05
N LYS A 463 -3.22 -6.59 14.17
CA LYS A 463 -4.21 -7.65 14.35
C LYS A 463 -4.87 -7.54 15.71
N ASN A 464 -5.94 -8.30 15.89
CA ASN A 464 -6.59 -8.43 17.18
C ASN A 464 -5.61 -9.02 18.20
N LEU A 465 -5.40 -8.32 19.32
CA LEU A 465 -4.45 -8.72 20.34
C LEU A 465 -4.91 -8.29 21.72
N THR A 466 -4.76 -9.19 22.70
CA THR A 466 -4.91 -8.85 24.12
C THR A 466 -3.56 -8.80 24.82
N LEU A 467 -3.23 -7.67 25.45
CA LEU A 467 -2.11 -7.54 26.38
C LEU A 467 -2.62 -7.59 27.82
N ASN A 468 -2.28 -8.64 28.56
CA ASN A 468 -2.78 -8.88 29.92
C ASN A 468 -1.66 -8.81 30.96
N GLY A 469 -1.56 -7.66 31.63
CA GLY A 469 -0.59 -7.39 32.68
C GLY A 469 -0.94 -8.01 34.05
N LEU A 470 -0.09 -7.74 35.02
CA LEU A 470 -0.17 -8.25 36.40
C LEU A 470 -0.86 -7.28 37.38
N GLY A 471 -1.38 -6.18 36.86
CA GLY A 471 -1.93 -5.08 37.65
C GLY A 471 -1.28 -3.75 37.27
N LEU A 472 -2.05 -2.68 37.43
CA LEU A 472 -1.69 -1.32 37.00
C LEU A 472 -0.32 -0.83 37.50
N ALA A 473 0.08 -1.18 38.72
CA ALA A 473 1.37 -0.77 39.30
C ALA A 473 2.50 -1.79 39.08
N GLN A 474 2.20 -2.98 38.57
CA GLN A 474 3.16 -4.08 38.43
C GLN A 474 3.65 -4.26 37.00
N THR A 475 2.85 -3.95 35.98
CA THR A 475 3.26 -3.99 34.57
C THR A 475 3.32 -2.56 34.03
N ILE A 476 4.53 -2.05 33.79
CA ILE A 476 4.75 -0.70 33.26
C ILE A 476 5.47 -0.82 31.91
N LEU A 477 4.78 -0.43 30.84
CA LEU A 477 5.37 -0.22 29.52
C LEU A 477 5.75 1.25 29.40
N GLU A 478 7.01 1.54 29.10
CA GLU A 478 7.51 2.92 29.03
C GLU A 478 8.21 3.19 27.70
N ALA A 479 7.63 4.07 26.89
CA ALA A 479 8.31 4.58 25.71
C ALA A 479 9.41 5.57 26.11
N GLN A 480 10.56 5.48 25.43
CA GLN A 480 11.73 6.32 25.69
C GLN A 480 12.24 6.93 24.38
N GLY A 481 13.09 7.95 24.47
CA GLY A 481 13.66 8.60 23.29
C GLY A 481 12.59 9.23 22.39
N HIS A 482 12.61 8.91 21.10
CA HIS A 482 11.68 9.45 20.10
C HIS A 482 10.54 8.49 19.75
N HIS A 483 10.24 7.51 20.62
CA HIS A 483 9.29 6.44 20.31
C HIS A 483 7.94 6.65 20.98
N ARG A 484 6.91 6.09 20.34
CA ARG A 484 5.62 5.79 20.96
C ARG A 484 5.70 4.42 21.62
N ALA A 485 4.81 4.16 22.57
CA ALA A 485 4.71 2.83 23.16
C ALA A 485 4.11 1.84 22.15
N LEU A 486 3.01 2.23 21.49
CA LEU A 486 2.23 1.36 20.59
C LEU A 486 1.69 2.12 19.37
N ILE A 487 1.62 1.43 18.24
CA ILE A 487 0.85 1.81 17.05
C ILE A 487 -0.14 0.66 16.75
N THR A 488 -1.42 0.97 16.54
CA THR A 488 -2.42 -0.03 16.11
C THR A 488 -2.75 0.11 14.62
N GLY A 489 -3.15 -0.99 14.00
CA GLY A 489 -3.71 -1.03 12.66
C GLY A 489 -5.17 -0.58 12.60
N SER A 490 -5.60 -0.05 11.45
CA SER A 490 -6.94 0.49 11.22
C SER A 490 -8.09 -0.52 11.40
N ASN A 491 -7.85 -1.80 11.13
CA ASN A 491 -8.83 -2.87 11.22
C ASN A 491 -8.60 -3.79 12.43
N SER A 492 -7.74 -3.37 13.36
CA SER A 492 -7.36 -4.15 14.53
C SER A 492 -8.10 -3.74 15.81
N VAL A 493 -8.31 -4.71 16.71
CA VAL A 493 -8.77 -4.50 18.09
C VAL A 493 -7.63 -4.81 19.06
N LEU A 494 -7.09 -3.79 19.70
CA LEU A 494 -6.13 -3.94 20.79
C LEU A 494 -6.84 -3.87 22.14
N THR A 495 -6.77 -4.93 22.93
CA THR A 495 -7.29 -4.97 24.30
C THR A 495 -6.15 -4.85 25.31
N LEU A 496 -6.19 -3.82 26.16
CA LEU A 496 -5.21 -3.58 27.22
C LEU A 496 -5.83 -3.91 28.59
N LYS A 497 -5.27 -4.90 29.29
CA LYS A 497 -5.74 -5.32 30.60
C LYS A 497 -4.66 -5.17 31.68
N ASN A 498 -5.03 -4.60 32.83
CA ASN A 498 -4.22 -4.66 34.05
C ASN A 498 -2.77 -4.15 33.91
N LEU A 499 -2.52 -3.05 33.18
CA LEU A 499 -1.17 -2.52 32.94
C LEU A 499 -1.15 -0.98 32.83
N THR A 500 0.01 -0.38 33.07
CA THR A 500 0.26 1.04 32.78
C THR A 500 1.13 1.19 31.55
N ILE A 501 0.75 2.08 30.64
CA ILE A 501 1.55 2.53 29.50
C ILE A 501 1.83 4.01 29.71
N ARG A 502 3.08 4.42 29.56
CA ARG A 502 3.47 5.83 29.67
C ARG A 502 4.53 6.20 28.66
N ASN A 503 4.62 7.49 28.32
CA ASN A 503 5.71 8.02 27.53
C ASN A 503 6.67 8.85 28.41
N ALA A 504 7.93 8.44 28.47
CA ALA A 504 9.03 9.17 29.11
C ALA A 504 9.98 9.78 28.07
N GLY A 505 9.69 9.59 26.78
CA GLY A 505 10.41 10.17 25.66
C GLY A 505 9.99 11.60 25.33
N THR A 506 10.46 12.10 24.19
CA THR A 506 10.21 13.46 23.70
C THR A 506 9.04 13.52 22.72
N PHE A 507 8.37 12.40 22.45
CA PHE A 507 7.27 12.33 21.50
C PHE A 507 5.94 12.52 22.24
N ASP A 508 5.12 13.49 21.84
CA ASP A 508 3.94 13.90 22.61
C ASP A 508 2.79 12.87 22.62
N GLN A 509 2.91 11.80 21.83
CA GLN A 509 1.88 10.76 21.70
C GLN A 509 2.37 9.41 22.26
N THR A 510 1.71 8.91 23.32
CA THR A 510 2.02 7.59 23.91
C THR A 510 1.58 6.42 23.01
N ILE A 511 0.40 6.52 22.39
CA ILE A 511 -0.15 5.50 21.49
C ILE A 511 -0.71 6.18 20.24
N LEU A 512 -0.33 5.71 19.06
CA LEU A 512 -1.01 6.05 17.81
C LEU A 512 -2.10 5.00 17.54
N ASN A 513 -3.35 5.33 17.90
CA ASN A 513 -4.47 4.42 17.69
C ASN A 513 -5.11 4.65 16.32
N ARG A 514 -5.01 3.68 15.40
CA ARG A 514 -5.71 3.70 14.11
C ARG A 514 -6.97 2.83 14.08
N GLY A 515 -7.07 1.84 14.97
CA GLY A 515 -8.20 0.91 15.08
C GLY A 515 -9.03 1.10 16.35
N LYS A 516 -9.52 -0.02 16.90
CA LYS A 516 -10.27 -0.04 18.16
C LYS A 516 -9.35 -0.34 19.34
N LEU A 517 -9.46 0.46 20.40
CA LEU A 517 -8.73 0.28 21.64
C LEU A 517 -9.71 -0.01 22.79
N ASP A 518 -9.65 -1.23 23.33
CA ASP A 518 -10.44 -1.66 24.48
C ASP A 518 -9.56 -1.64 25.75
N ILE A 519 -10.02 -0.96 26.80
CA ILE A 519 -9.23 -0.72 28.02
C ILE A 519 -9.96 -1.31 29.22
N GLU A 520 -9.35 -2.29 29.89
CA GLU A 520 -9.87 -2.94 31.08
C GLU A 520 -8.87 -2.84 32.23
N ASN A 521 -9.11 -1.95 33.20
CA ASN A 521 -8.17 -1.71 34.30
C ASN A 521 -6.73 -1.41 33.81
N ALA A 522 -6.58 -0.69 32.70
CA ALA A 522 -5.31 -0.19 32.20
C ALA A 522 -5.22 1.34 32.30
N LYS A 523 -4.01 1.90 32.42
CA LYS A 523 -3.76 3.35 32.50
C LYS A 523 -2.82 3.76 31.38
N ILE A 524 -3.22 4.75 30.58
CA ILE A 524 -2.37 5.38 29.57
C ILE A 524 -2.02 6.77 30.11
N LYS A 525 -0.72 7.07 30.20
CA LYS A 525 -0.19 8.31 30.77
C LYS A 525 0.68 9.05 29.78
#